data_AF-G9KK73-F1
#
_entry.id   AF-G9KK73-F1
#
_cell.length_a   1.000
_cell.length_b   1.000
_cell.length_c   1.000
_cell.angle_alpha   90.00
_cell.angle_beta   90.00
_cell.angle_gamma   90.00
#
_symmetry.space_group_name_H-M   'P 1'
#
loop_
_entity.id
_entity.type
_entity.pdbx_description
1 polymer ?
#
loop_
_entity_poly.entity_id
_entity_poly.type
_entity_poly.pdbx_seq_one_letter_code
_entity_poly.pdbx_strand_id
1 'polypeptide(L)'
;RYVVVSGTPEKILEHLLNDLHLEEVQDKETETLLDDFLLTYTVFMTTDDLCQALLRHYSAKKYQGKEENSDVPCRKRKVLHLVSQWIALYKDWLHEDEHSKMFLKTIYRNVLDDVYEYPILEKELKEFQKILGMHRRHTVDEYSPQR
;
A
#
# COMPACT_ATOMS: atom_id res chain seq x y z
N ARG A 1 10.40 4.36 -23.68
CA ARG A 1 11.14 5.66 -23.78
C ARG A 1 10.96 6.36 -22.43
N TYR A 2 11.98 6.42 -21.59
CA TYR A 2 11.87 7.08 -20.28
C TYR A 2 11.91 8.59 -20.47
N VAL A 3 10.79 9.24 -20.18
CA VAL A 3 10.70 10.70 -20.11
C VAL A 3 10.87 11.05 -18.65
N VAL A 4 12.01 11.67 -18.30
CA VAL A 4 12.17 12.30 -16.99
C VAL A 4 11.27 13.53 -16.99
N VAL A 5 10.01 13.35 -16.61
CA VAL A 5 9.10 14.47 -16.37
C VAL A 5 9.61 15.14 -15.11
N SER A 6 9.86 16.46 -15.16
CA SER A 6 9.98 17.31 -13.98
C SER A 6 8.64 17.40 -13.23
N GLY A 7 8.13 16.24 -12.83
CA GLY A 7 6.90 16.08 -12.06
C GLY A 7 7.20 16.29 -10.59
N THR A 8 6.22 16.81 -9.86
CA THR A 8 6.25 16.69 -8.41
C THR A 8 6.26 15.20 -8.04
N PRO A 9 6.78 14.81 -6.88
CA PRO A 9 6.80 13.41 -6.43
C PRO A 9 5.45 12.69 -6.54
N GLU A 10 4.36 13.43 -6.33
CA GLU A 10 2.99 12.93 -6.45
C GLU A 10 2.65 12.51 -7.88
N LYS A 11 3.16 13.23 -8.89
CA LYS A 11 2.95 12.84 -10.31
C LYS A 11 3.71 11.58 -10.68
N ILE A 12 4.88 11.37 -10.08
CA ILE A 12 5.65 10.13 -10.27
C ILE A 12 4.86 8.96 -9.68
N LEU A 13 4.34 9.12 -8.45
CA LEU A 13 3.48 8.14 -7.81
C LEU A 13 2.21 7.86 -8.62
N GLU A 14 1.54 8.90 -9.11
CA GLU A 14 0.32 8.77 -9.93
C GLU A 14 0.61 7.97 -11.21
N HIS A 15 1.70 8.29 -11.90
CA HIS A 15 2.09 7.57 -13.11
C HIS A 15 2.42 6.10 -12.81
N LEU A 16 3.18 5.84 -11.73
CA LEU A 16 3.49 4.48 -11.27
C LEU A 16 2.22 3.68 -10.98
N LEU A 17 1.25 4.26 -10.25
CA LEU A 17 -0.01 3.61 -9.94
C LEU A 17 -0.88 3.39 -11.20
N ASN A 18 -0.80 4.26 -12.20
CA ASN A 18 -1.53 4.07 -13.45
C ASN A 18 -0.97 2.90 -14.25
N ASP A 19 0.35 2.80 -14.34
CA ASP A 19 1.06 1.77 -15.14
C ASP A 19 1.19 0.42 -14.41
N LEU A 20 0.97 0.38 -13.10
CA LEU A 20 1.01 -0.87 -12.33
C LEU A 20 -0.12 -1.82 -12.75
N HIS A 21 0.22 -3.00 -13.26
CA HIS A 21 -0.72 -4.05 -13.64
C HIS A 21 -0.69 -5.20 -12.64
N LEU A 22 -1.85 -5.55 -12.07
CA LEU A 22 -1.98 -6.61 -11.05
C LEU A 22 -2.49 -7.96 -11.61
N GLU A 23 -2.47 -8.15 -12.94
CA GLU A 23 -2.91 -9.40 -13.57
C GLU A 23 -1.81 -10.47 -13.52
N GLU A 24 -2.20 -11.74 -13.63
CA GLU A 24 -1.39 -12.94 -13.28
C GLU A 24 -0.04 -13.07 -14.01
N VAL A 25 0.15 -12.36 -15.13
CA VAL A 25 1.45 -12.20 -15.77
C VAL A 25 2.09 -10.93 -15.19
N GLN A 26 2.75 -11.07 -14.04
CA GLN A 26 3.58 -10.02 -13.47
C GLN A 26 4.55 -9.50 -14.53
N ASP A 27 4.34 -8.27 -14.96
CA ASP A 27 5.30 -7.60 -15.82
C ASP A 27 6.51 -7.23 -14.96
N LYS A 28 7.60 -7.97 -15.15
CA LYS A 28 8.87 -7.77 -14.45
C LYS A 28 9.37 -6.33 -14.58
N GLU A 29 9.02 -5.63 -15.66
CA GLU A 29 9.35 -4.22 -15.84
C GLU A 29 8.61 -3.34 -14.82
N THR A 30 7.30 -3.55 -14.63
CA THR A 30 6.52 -2.80 -13.63
C THR A 30 6.94 -3.06 -12.20
N GLU A 31 7.34 -4.29 -11.87
CA GLU A 31 7.88 -4.62 -10.54
C GLU A 31 9.22 -3.93 -10.29
N THR A 32 10.11 -3.94 -11.28
CA THR A 32 11.40 -3.26 -11.18
C THR A 32 11.22 -1.75 -10.98
N LEU A 33 10.26 -1.14 -11.70
CA LEU A 33 9.95 0.29 -11.53
C LEU A 33 9.39 0.63 -10.15
N LEU A 34 8.56 -0.27 -9.58
CA LEU A 34 8.03 -0.13 -8.23
C LEU A 34 9.16 -0.20 -7.20
N ASP A 35 10.06 -1.17 -7.33
CA ASP A 35 11.22 -1.33 -6.45
C ASP A 35 12.15 -0.11 -6.54
N ASP A 36 12.48 0.34 -7.75
CA ASP A 36 13.31 1.52 -7.98
C ASP A 36 12.69 2.78 -7.35
N PHE A 37 11.37 2.96 -7.49
CA PHE A 37 10.66 4.05 -6.83
C PHE A 37 10.77 3.95 -5.31
N LEU A 38 10.47 2.78 -4.73
CA LEU A 38 10.50 2.58 -3.28
C LEU A 38 11.91 2.72 -2.71
N LEU A 39 12.96 2.37 -3.45
CA LEU A 39 14.34 2.53 -3.02
C LEU A 39 14.84 3.98 -3.11
N THR A 40 14.20 4.82 -3.94
CA THR A 40 14.72 6.17 -4.25
C THR A 40 13.79 7.31 -3.84
N TYR A 41 12.57 7.04 -3.37
CA TYR A 41 11.59 8.09 -3.06
C TYR A 41 12.10 9.15 -2.09
N THR A 42 12.93 8.76 -1.12
CA THR A 42 13.50 9.68 -0.11
C THR A 42 14.39 10.77 -0.71
N VAL A 43 14.86 10.60 -1.96
CA VAL A 43 15.63 11.63 -2.68
C VAL A 43 14.74 12.81 -3.10
N PHE A 44 13.45 12.56 -3.32
CA PHE A 44 12.54 13.54 -3.90
C PHE A 44 11.27 13.80 -3.08
N MET A 45 10.92 12.96 -2.09
CA MET A 45 9.81 13.20 -1.16
C MET A 45 10.07 12.61 0.23
N THR A 46 9.42 13.18 1.25
CA THR A 46 9.49 12.63 2.60
C THR A 46 8.59 11.40 2.76
N THR A 47 8.83 10.58 3.77
CA THR A 47 7.95 9.46 4.12
C THR A 47 6.54 9.94 4.48
N ASP A 48 6.41 11.09 5.13
CA ASP A 48 5.12 11.68 5.47
C ASP A 48 4.35 12.10 4.20
N ASP A 49 5.04 12.74 3.25
CA ASP A 49 4.45 13.09 1.95
C ASP A 49 3.98 11.84 1.19
N LEU A 50 4.79 10.76 1.21
CA LEU A 50 4.43 9.48 0.58
C LEU A 50 3.17 8.90 1.23
N CYS A 51 3.13 8.84 2.56
CA CYS A 51 1.97 8.37 3.31
C CYS A 51 0.71 9.18 2.98
N GLN A 52 0.81 10.51 2.98
CA GLN A 52 -0.30 11.39 2.64
C GLN A 52 -0.77 11.20 1.20
N ALA A 53 0.15 11.07 0.24
CA ALA A 53 -0.18 10.86 -1.16
C ALA A 53 -0.89 9.51 -1.37
N LEU A 54 -0.41 8.44 -0.73
CA LEU A 54 -1.03 7.12 -0.79
C LEU A 54 -2.44 7.11 -0.18
N LEU A 55 -2.66 7.80 0.96
CA LEU A 55 -4.00 7.95 1.54
C LEU A 55 -4.95 8.72 0.61
N ARG A 56 -4.45 9.77 -0.05
CA ARG A 56 -5.24 10.56 -1.01
C ARG A 56 -5.62 9.71 -2.22
N HIS A 57 -4.69 8.96 -2.80
CA HIS A 57 -4.96 8.06 -3.93
C HIS A 57 -5.95 6.94 -3.54
N TYR A 58 -5.80 6.36 -2.34
CA TYR A 58 -6.73 5.36 -1.84
C TYR A 58 -8.15 5.93 -1.67
N SER A 59 -8.25 7.12 -1.08
CA SER A 59 -9.52 7.74 -0.68
C SER A 59 -10.13 8.65 -1.74
N ALA A 60 -9.49 8.78 -2.91
CA ALA A 60 -9.93 9.67 -3.98
C ALA A 60 -11.39 9.35 -4.36
N LYS A 61 -12.30 10.29 -4.11
CA LYS A 61 -13.71 10.14 -4.50
C LYS A 61 -13.89 10.51 -5.97
N LYS A 62 -14.93 9.96 -6.60
CA LYS A 62 -15.37 10.09 -8.01
C LYS A 62 -15.71 11.54 -8.45
N TYR A 63 -14.94 12.55 -8.10
CA TYR A 63 -15.23 13.95 -8.44
C TYR A 63 -14.77 14.36 -9.84
N GLN A 64 -14.36 13.42 -10.68
CA GLN A 64 -14.25 13.62 -12.12
C GLN A 64 -15.13 12.59 -12.81
N GLY A 65 -16.18 13.07 -13.49
CA GLY A 65 -17.25 12.28 -14.12
C GLY A 65 -16.82 11.43 -15.32
N LYS A 66 -15.69 10.72 -15.22
CA LYS A 66 -15.13 9.83 -16.23
C LYS A 66 -14.43 8.58 -15.68
N GLU A 67 -14.22 8.43 -14.38
CA GLU A 67 -13.75 7.14 -13.84
C GLU A 67 -14.92 6.14 -13.83
N GLU A 68 -14.80 5.10 -14.65
CA GLU A 68 -15.72 3.97 -14.68
C GLU A 68 -15.75 3.30 -13.30
N ASN A 69 -16.92 2.88 -12.80
CA ASN A 69 -17.04 2.31 -11.44
C ASN A 69 -16.11 1.11 -11.18
N SER A 70 -15.62 0.45 -12.24
CA SER A 70 -14.63 -0.62 -12.25
C SER A 70 -13.23 -0.19 -11.79
N ASP A 71 -12.89 1.10 -11.87
CA ASP A 71 -11.53 1.59 -11.61
C ASP A 71 -11.22 1.78 -10.12
N VAL A 72 -12.24 2.10 -9.32
CA VAL A 72 -12.10 2.32 -7.86
C VAL A 72 -11.48 1.13 -7.13
N PRO A 73 -12.03 -0.11 -7.23
CA PRO A 73 -11.41 -1.25 -6.58
C PRO A 73 -10.03 -1.56 -7.15
N CYS A 74 -9.81 -1.38 -8.45
CA CYS A 74 -8.49 -1.56 -9.07
C CYS A 74 -7.45 -0.63 -8.45
N ARG A 75 -7.73 0.67 -8.40
CA ARG A 75 -6.86 1.68 -7.77
C ARG A 75 -6.56 1.35 -6.31
N LYS A 76 -7.58 0.95 -5.52
CA LYS A 76 -7.38 0.54 -4.12
C LYS A 76 -6.43 -0.66 -4.01
N ARG A 77 -6.57 -1.67 -4.87
CA ARG A 77 -5.66 -2.82 -4.91
C ARG A 77 -4.23 -2.39 -5.24
N LYS A 78 -4.04 -1.49 -6.21
CA LYS A 78 -2.71 -0.97 -6.60
C LYS A 78 -2.02 -0.24 -5.45
N VAL A 79 -2.76 0.61 -4.73
CA VAL A 79 -2.24 1.27 -3.53
C VAL A 79 -1.87 0.25 -2.46
N LEU A 80 -2.73 -0.74 -2.19
CA LEU A 80 -2.42 -1.79 -1.20
C LEU A 80 -1.20 -2.62 -1.58
N HIS A 81 -1.04 -2.93 -2.87
CA HIS A 81 0.14 -3.62 -3.36
C HIS A 81 1.41 -2.81 -3.11
N LEU A 82 1.43 -1.52 -3.48
CA LEU A 82 2.57 -0.64 -3.23
C LEU A 82 2.90 -0.54 -1.74
N VAL A 83 1.89 -0.34 -0.89
CA VAL A 83 2.10 -0.25 0.57
C VAL A 83 2.63 -1.57 1.13
N SER A 84 2.16 -2.71 0.60
CA SER A 84 2.65 -4.04 0.98
C SER A 84 4.14 -4.20 0.68
N GLN A 85 4.58 -3.79 -0.51
CA GLN A 85 6.00 -3.80 -0.89
C GLN A 85 6.83 -2.83 -0.04
N TRP A 86 6.29 -1.64 0.23
CA TRP A 86 6.94 -0.66 1.11
C TRP A 86 7.15 -1.22 2.53
N ILE A 87 6.16 -1.90 3.10
CA ILE A 87 6.31 -2.55 4.42
C ILE A 87 7.33 -3.68 4.37
N ALA A 88 7.30 -4.50 3.32
CA ALA A 88 8.26 -5.59 3.17
C ALA A 88 9.71 -5.07 3.08
N LEU A 89 9.92 -3.96 2.38
CA LEU A 89 11.23 -3.34 2.19
C LEU A 89 11.76 -2.63 3.45
N TYR A 90 10.90 -1.91 4.18
CA TYR A 90 11.29 -1.07 5.32
C TYR A 90 10.92 -1.64 6.70
N LYS A 91 10.55 -2.92 6.77
CA LYS A 91 9.96 -3.62 7.92
C LYS A 91 10.48 -3.17 9.30
N ASP A 92 11.79 -3.23 9.52
CA ASP A 92 12.38 -2.93 10.83
C ASP A 92 12.32 -1.43 11.18
N TRP A 93 12.46 -0.56 10.18
CA TRP A 93 12.43 0.91 10.33
C TRP A 93 11.03 1.45 10.61
N LEU A 94 10.01 0.82 10.04
CA LEU A 94 8.61 1.25 10.22
C LEU A 94 8.10 1.05 11.65
N HIS A 95 8.72 0.13 12.41
CA HIS A 95 8.38 -0.07 13.81
C HIS A 95 8.91 1.03 14.73
N GLU A 96 9.81 1.88 14.27
CA GLU A 96 10.34 3.00 15.04
C GLU A 96 9.57 4.29 14.78
N ASP A 97 9.12 4.52 13.55
CA ASP A 97 8.42 5.74 13.14
C ASP A 97 6.93 5.75 13.50
N GLU A 98 6.51 6.70 14.33
CA GLU A 98 5.11 6.83 14.76
C GLU A 98 4.20 7.34 13.63
N HIS A 99 4.72 8.16 12.70
CA HIS A 99 3.96 8.65 11.56
C HIS A 99 3.59 7.50 10.61
N SER A 100 4.56 6.67 10.27
CA SER A 100 4.36 5.44 9.49
C SER A 100 3.35 4.51 10.16
N LYS A 101 3.43 4.29 11.48
CA LYS A 101 2.44 3.48 12.21
C LYS A 101 1.04 4.05 12.12
N MET A 102 0.88 5.37 12.27
CA MET A 102 -0.42 6.03 12.17
C MET A 102 -1.01 5.90 10.76
N PHE A 103 -0.18 6.05 9.74
CA PHE A 103 -0.56 5.80 8.35
C PHE A 103 -1.03 4.34 8.15
N LEU A 104 -0.25 3.35 8.59
CA LEU A 104 -0.58 1.93 8.46
C LEU A 104 -1.89 1.56 9.17
N LYS A 105 -2.13 2.09 10.36
CA LYS A 105 -3.41 1.93 11.07
C LYS A 105 -4.58 2.57 10.31
N THR A 106 -4.36 3.74 9.72
CA THR A 106 -5.40 4.48 9.00
C THR A 106 -5.79 3.77 7.72
N ILE A 107 -4.81 3.37 6.89
CA ILE A 107 -5.10 2.65 5.65
C ILE A 107 -5.74 1.29 5.94
N TYR A 108 -5.27 0.56 6.95
CA TYR A 108 -5.89 -0.71 7.37
C TYR A 108 -7.36 -0.55 7.73
N ARG A 109 -7.71 0.48 8.51
CA ARG A 109 -9.11 0.78 8.85
C ARG A 109 -9.94 1.08 7.59
N ASN A 110 -9.42 1.93 6.70
CA ASN A 110 -10.13 2.28 5.47
C ASN A 110 -10.40 1.04 4.60
N VAL A 111 -9.45 0.11 4.50
CA VAL A 111 -9.63 -1.14 3.76
C VAL A 111 -10.68 -2.03 4.41
N LEU A 112 -10.67 -2.15 5.74
CA LEU A 112 -11.71 -2.90 6.45
C LEU A 112 -13.11 -2.35 6.18
N ASP A 113 -13.26 -1.03 6.19
CA ASP A 113 -14.54 -0.36 5.90
C ASP A 113 -14.97 -0.61 4.44
N ASP A 114 -14.00 -0.62 3.52
CA ASP A 114 -14.24 -0.76 2.08
C ASP A 114 -14.51 -2.19 1.61
N VAL A 115 -14.05 -3.22 2.33
CA VAL A 115 -14.22 -4.63 1.93
C VAL A 115 -15.70 -5.01 1.80
N TYR A 116 -16.59 -4.38 2.57
CA TYR A 116 -18.03 -4.60 2.45
C TYR A 116 -18.58 -4.14 1.07
N GLU A 117 -18.11 -2.99 0.57
CA GLU A 117 -18.51 -2.44 -0.73
C GLU A 117 -17.71 -3.06 -1.89
N TYR A 118 -16.45 -3.43 -1.64
CA TYR A 118 -15.50 -3.95 -2.62
C TYR A 118 -14.91 -5.29 -2.15
N PRO A 119 -15.65 -6.41 -2.25
CA PRO A 119 -15.19 -7.73 -1.79
C PRO A 119 -13.89 -8.22 -2.44
N ILE A 120 -13.56 -7.70 -3.62
CA ILE A 120 -12.31 -7.99 -4.32
C ILE A 120 -11.07 -7.64 -3.48
N LEU A 121 -11.17 -6.70 -2.53
CA LEU A 121 -10.08 -6.31 -1.63
C LEU A 121 -9.76 -7.35 -0.55
N GLU A 122 -10.59 -8.38 -0.37
CA GLU A 122 -10.40 -9.37 0.70
C GLU A 122 -9.07 -10.11 0.58
N LYS A 123 -8.62 -10.39 -0.66
CA LYS A 123 -7.33 -11.05 -0.92
C LYS A 123 -6.16 -10.17 -0.45
N GLU A 124 -6.14 -8.92 -0.90
CA GLU A 124 -5.11 -7.94 -0.55
C GLU A 124 -5.11 -7.62 0.95
N LEU A 125 -6.29 -7.55 1.59
CA LEU A 125 -6.41 -7.35 3.03
C LEU A 125 -5.73 -8.49 3.82
N LYS A 126 -5.97 -9.76 3.43
CA LYS A 126 -5.35 -10.92 4.10
C LYS A 126 -3.84 -10.91 3.96
N GLU A 127 -3.33 -10.55 2.79
CA GLU A 127 -1.89 -10.40 2.54
C GLU A 127 -1.30 -9.25 3.38
N PHE A 128 -1.99 -8.11 3.41
CA PHE A 128 -1.60 -6.96 4.21
C PHE A 128 -1.51 -7.30 5.71
N GLN A 129 -2.50 -8.03 6.25
CA GLN A 129 -2.48 -8.53 7.63
C GLN A 129 -1.30 -9.47 7.91
N LYS A 130 -0.93 -10.31 6.94
CA LYS A 130 0.22 -11.21 7.04
C LYS A 130 1.52 -10.42 7.12
N ILE A 131 1.69 -9.42 6.27
CA ILE A 131 2.90 -8.59 6.20
C ILE A 131 3.06 -7.74 7.47
N LEU A 132 1.97 -7.15 7.97
CA LEU A 132 1.96 -6.41 9.23
C LEU A 132 2.21 -7.28 10.48
N GLY A 133 2.34 -8.60 10.32
CA GLY A 133 2.51 -9.50 11.46
C GLY A 133 1.27 -9.52 12.38
N MET A 134 0.08 -9.17 11.87
CA MET A 134 -1.17 -9.19 12.64
C MET A 134 -1.71 -10.61 12.89
N HIS A 135 -0.90 -11.63 12.62
CA HIS A 135 -1.16 -12.96 13.15
C HIS A 135 -1.07 -12.88 14.66
N ARG A 136 -2.24 -13.03 15.30
CA ARG A 136 -2.45 -13.20 16.74
C ARG A 136 -1.15 -13.51 17.45
N ARG A 137 -0.71 -12.61 18.35
CA ARG A 137 0.09 -13.04 19.50
C ARG A 137 -0.62 -14.27 20.04
N HIS A 138 -0.01 -15.43 19.81
CA HIS A 138 -0.52 -16.68 20.32
C HIS A 138 -0.40 -16.52 21.83
N THR A 139 -1.53 -16.22 22.46
CA THR A 139 -1.77 -16.53 23.86
C THR A 139 -1.61 -18.04 23.97
N VAL A 140 -0.41 -18.51 24.27
CA VAL A 140 -0.21 -19.86 24.77
C VAL A 140 0.26 -19.68 26.20
N ASP A 141 -0.70 -19.93 27.09
CA ASP A 141 -0.57 -20.15 28.53
C ASP A 141 0.84 -20.57 29.00
N GLU A 142 1.59 -19.63 29.57
CA GLU A 142 2.56 -19.95 30.61
C GLU A 142 1.83 -20.10 31.95
N TYR A 143 1.00 -21.14 32.07
CA TYR A 143 0.67 -21.70 33.39
C TYR A 143 0.26 -23.17 33.25
N SER A 144 1.25 -24.03 33.00
CA SER A 144 1.15 -25.44 33.36
C SER A 144 1.75 -25.65 34.75
N PRO A 145 0.95 -25.96 35.78
CA PRO A 145 1.48 -26.37 37.07
C PRO A 145 1.83 -27.86 36.99
N GLN A 146 3.10 -28.16 36.83
CA GLN A 146 3.67 -29.51 37.05
C GLN A 146 4.24 -29.47 38.47
N ARG A 147 3.51 -30.00 39.46
CA ARG A 147 3.68 -31.35 40.05
C ARG A 147 5.10 -31.63 40.48
#